data_AF-A0A7Y5XXT9-F1
#
_entry.id   AF-A0A7Y5XXT9-F1
#
_cell.length_a   1.000
_cell.length_b   1.000
_cell.length_c   1.000
_cell.angle_alpha   90.00
_cell.angle_beta   90.00
_cell.angle_gamma   90.00
#
_symmetry.space_group_name_H-M   'P 1'
#
loop_
_entity.id
_entity.type
_entity.pdbx_description
1 polymer ?
#
loop_
_entity_poly.entity_id
_entity_poly.type
_entity_poly.pdbx_seq_one_letter_code
_entity_poly.pdbx_strand_id
1 'polypeptide(L)'
;TNPLAIAIPSSDGAPLVADVSMGAVTYGDVLRGAATPDQLVPFGGEQAHKGFALALGLELLVSALAGEGYGAVLVVARPEADPVPELRLRAAGLRLPGGA
;
A
#
# COMPACT_ATOMS: atom_id res chain seq x y z
N THR A 1 9.05 2.62 -7.09
CA THR A 1 8.01 1.61 -7.39
C THR A 1 7.20 1.21 -6.17
N ASN A 2 7.47 1.73 -4.97
CA ASN A 2 6.73 1.49 -3.72
C ASN A 2 6.44 0.00 -3.47
N PRO A 3 7.49 -0.83 -3.35
CA PRO A 3 7.32 -2.28 -3.29
C PRO A 3 6.63 -2.71 -1.99
N LEU A 4 5.89 -3.82 -2.07
CA LEU A 4 5.24 -4.44 -0.93
C LEU A 4 5.69 -5.90 -0.82
N ALA A 5 6.26 -6.25 0.33
CA ALA A 5 6.62 -7.61 0.68
C ALA A 5 5.78 -8.10 1.88
N ILE A 6 5.18 -9.28 1.74
CA ILE A 6 4.41 -9.96 2.79
C ILE A 6 4.89 -11.40 2.87
N ALA A 7 5.24 -11.84 4.07
CA ALA A 7 5.55 -13.24 4.36
C ALA A 7 4.57 -13.77 5.41
N ILE A 8 3.95 -14.91 5.13
CA ILE A 8 3.02 -15.59 6.03
C ILE A 8 3.61 -16.96 6.39
N PRO A 9 3.82 -17.27 7.68
CA PRO A 9 4.24 -18.60 8.09
C PRO A 9 3.25 -19.68 7.64
N SER A 10 3.78 -20.83 7.20
CA SER A 10 2.99 -22.00 6.79
C SER A 10 3.28 -23.19 7.70
N SER A 11 2.30 -24.08 7.83
CA SER A 11 2.40 -25.29 8.67
C SER A 11 3.37 -26.35 8.15
N ASP A 12 3.71 -26.32 6.87
CA ASP A 12 4.74 -27.17 6.24
C ASP A 12 6.16 -26.61 6.41
N GLY A 13 6.31 -25.48 7.10
CA GLY A 13 7.59 -24.83 7.38
C GLY A 13 8.10 -23.92 6.26
N ALA A 14 7.49 -23.93 5.07
CA ALA A 14 7.86 -23.05 3.96
C ALA A 14 6.95 -21.80 3.93
N PRO A 15 7.44 -20.57 4.16
CA PRO A 15 6.58 -19.40 4.21
C PRO A 15 5.98 -19.08 2.84
N LEU A 16 4.72 -18.62 2.83
CA LEU A 16 4.15 -17.98 1.64
C LEU A 16 4.71 -16.56 1.56
N VAL A 17 5.41 -16.24 0.48
CA VAL A 17 6.03 -14.93 0.28
C VAL A 17 5.47 -14.30 -1.00
N ALA A 18 5.00 -13.07 -0.86
CA ALA A 18 4.74 -12.17 -1.98
C ALA A 18 5.67 -10.96 -1.86
N ASP A 19 6.46 -10.68 -2.89
CA ASP A 19 7.31 -9.50 -3.00
C ASP A 19 7.11 -8.90 -4.38
N VAL A 20 6.48 -7.72 -4.43
CA VAL A 20 5.99 -7.13 -5.67
C VAL A 20 6.37 -5.66 -5.80
N SER A 21 6.72 -5.26 -7.02
CA SER A 21 6.75 -3.86 -7.45
C SER A 21 5.34 -3.39 -7.79
N MET A 22 5.03 -2.11 -7.56
CA MET A 22 3.74 -1.55 -7.98
C MET A 22 3.67 -1.19 -9.47
N GLY A 23 4.80 -1.28 -10.18
CA GLY A 23 4.83 -1.16 -11.65
C GLY A 23 4.57 -2.50 -12.35
N ALA A 24 3.92 -2.47 -13.52
CA ALA A 24 3.71 -3.61 -14.40
C ALA A 24 5.03 -4.18 -14.95
N VAL A 25 6.04 -3.33 -15.07
CA VAL A 25 7.45 -3.69 -15.28
C VAL A 25 8.28 -2.97 -14.22
N THR A 26 9.55 -3.36 -14.06
CA THR A 26 10.48 -2.62 -13.21
C THR A 26 11.21 -1.55 -14.00
N TYR A 27 11.70 -0.51 -13.33
CA TYR A 27 12.60 0.45 -13.97
C TYR A 27 13.90 -0.21 -14.46
N GLY A 28 14.34 -1.28 -13.78
CA GLY A 28 15.47 -2.10 -14.22
C GLY A 28 15.22 -2.77 -15.58
N ASP A 29 14.00 -3.17 -15.88
CA ASP A 29 13.63 -3.74 -17.19
C ASP A 29 13.74 -2.69 -18.29
N VAL A 30 13.36 -1.44 -18.00
CA VAL A 30 13.54 -0.31 -18.92
C VAL A 30 15.03 -0.05 -19.19
N LEU A 31 15.85 0.02 -18.15
CA LEU A 31 17.29 0.26 -18.28
C LEU A 31 18.02 -0.85 -19.06
N ARG A 32 17.53 -2.09 -18.97
CA ARG A 32 18.08 -3.25 -19.69
C ARG A 32 17.53 -3.42 -21.11
N GLY A 33 16.58 -2.57 -21.52
CA GLY A 33 15.91 -2.67 -22.82
C GLY A 33 14.90 -3.82 -22.94
N ALA A 34 14.50 -4.42 -21.83
CA ALA A 34 13.47 -5.46 -21.77
C ALA A 34 12.04 -4.89 -21.74
N ALA A 35 11.90 -3.60 -21.43
CA ALA A 35 10.65 -2.85 -21.47
C ALA A 35 10.89 -1.42 -21.97
N THR A 36 9.83 -0.77 -22.44
CA THR A 36 9.85 0.66 -22.81
C THR A 36 9.34 1.53 -21.65
N PRO A 37 9.72 2.82 -21.59
CA PRO A 37 9.28 3.72 -20.52
C PRO A 37 7.75 3.82 -20.38
N ASP A 38 7.00 3.74 -21.48
CA ASP A 38 5.53 3.76 -21.50
C ASP A 38 4.89 2.50 -20.90
N GLN A 39 5.64 1.41 -20.75
CA GLN A 39 5.19 0.21 -20.05
C GLN A 39 5.35 0.32 -18.52
N LEU A 40 6.06 1.34 -18.03
CA LEU A 40 6.24 1.60 -16.60
C LEU A 40 4.99 2.27 -16.00
N VAL A 41 3.88 1.53 -16.01
CA VAL A 41 2.58 1.91 -15.45
C VAL A 41 2.25 1.06 -14.23
N PRO A 42 1.26 1.43 -13.39
CA PRO A 42 0.83 0.58 -12.30
C PRO A 42 0.38 -0.81 -12.78
N PHE A 43 0.73 -1.87 -12.04
CA PHE A 43 0.30 -3.23 -12.39
C PHE A 43 -1.22 -3.40 -12.25
N GLY A 44 -1.81 -4.29 -13.07
CA GLY A 44 -3.23 -4.63 -13.01
C GLY A 44 -4.02 -4.42 -14.31
N GLY A 45 -3.40 -3.96 -15.39
CA GLY A 45 -4.06 -3.78 -16.69
C GLY A 45 -5.26 -2.83 -16.59
N GLU A 46 -6.45 -3.29 -16.97
CA GLU A 46 -7.70 -2.51 -16.80
C GLU A 46 -7.99 -2.12 -15.33
N GLN A 47 -7.44 -2.88 -14.38
CA GLN A 47 -7.56 -2.66 -12.94
C GLN A 47 -6.35 -1.91 -12.36
N ALA A 48 -5.51 -1.28 -13.18
CA ALA A 48 -4.30 -0.57 -12.74
C ALA A 48 -4.56 0.50 -11.68
N HIS A 49 -5.77 1.05 -11.60
CA HIS A 49 -6.18 1.97 -10.54
C HIS A 49 -6.04 1.37 -9.12
N LYS A 50 -6.13 0.04 -8.97
CA LYS A 50 -5.89 -0.66 -7.70
C LYS A 50 -4.41 -0.71 -7.34
N GLY A 51 -3.55 -1.06 -8.30
CA GLY A 51 -2.10 -1.03 -8.13
C GLY A 51 -1.61 0.39 -7.81
N PHE A 52 -2.17 1.40 -8.47
CA PHE A 52 -1.91 2.80 -8.18
C PHE A 52 -2.35 3.20 -6.76
N ALA A 53 -3.58 2.86 -6.36
CA ALA A 53 -4.09 3.16 -5.03
C ALA A 53 -3.25 2.50 -3.93
N LEU A 54 -2.77 1.26 -4.15
CA LEU A 54 -1.89 0.56 -3.22
C LEU A 54 -0.53 1.26 -3.10
N ALA A 55 0.07 1.65 -4.23
CA ALA A 55 1.35 2.38 -4.25
C ALA A 55 1.26 3.72 -3.51
N LEU A 56 0.17 4.47 -3.73
CA LEU A 56 -0.08 5.75 -3.09
C LEU A 56 -0.35 5.57 -1.59
N GLY A 57 -1.17 4.60 -1.21
CA GLY A 57 -1.45 4.31 0.19
C GLY A 57 -0.18 3.94 0.96
N LEU A 58 0.69 3.13 0.35
CA LEU A 58 1.98 2.77 0.96
C LEU A 58 2.92 3.97 1.08
N GLU A 59 3.01 4.82 0.05
CA GLU A 59 3.81 6.05 0.09
C GLU A 59 3.42 6.93 1.27
N LEU A 60 2.11 7.19 1.39
CA LEU A 60 1.57 8.06 2.42
C LEU A 60 1.78 7.46 3.81
N LEU A 61 1.60 6.14 3.96
CA LEU A 61 1.84 5.45 5.23
C LEU A 61 3.31 5.54 5.66
N VAL A 62 4.24 5.24 4.76
CA VAL A 62 5.68 5.27 5.07
C VAL A 62 6.15 6.70 5.34
N SER A 63 5.74 7.66 4.51
CA SER A 63 6.05 9.07 4.69
C SER A 63 5.50 9.61 6.01
N ALA A 64 4.31 9.17 6.45
CA ALA A 64 3.73 9.55 7.74
C ALA A 64 4.56 9.11 8.95
N LEU A 65 5.13 7.90 8.85
CA LEU A 65 5.74 7.21 9.99
C LEU A 65 7.25 7.45 10.09
N ALA A 66 7.92 7.59 8.96
CA ALA A 66 9.39 7.61 8.88
C ALA A 66 9.96 8.83 8.15
N GLY A 67 9.12 9.71 7.60
CA GLY A 67 9.53 10.88 6.83
C GLY A 67 9.08 12.21 7.45
N GLU A 68 9.39 13.32 6.76
CA GLU A 68 8.89 14.66 7.08
C GLU A 68 7.55 14.99 6.37
N GLY A 69 6.88 13.97 5.81
CA GLY A 69 5.66 14.13 5.01
C GLY A 69 4.38 14.18 5.84
N TYR A 70 3.27 14.60 5.21
CA TYR A 70 1.94 14.55 5.82
C TYR A 70 1.44 13.11 5.94
N GLY A 71 0.91 12.75 7.12
CA GLY A 71 0.39 11.41 7.34
C GLY A 71 -1.03 11.19 6.83
N ALA A 72 -1.26 10.08 6.13
CA ALA A 72 -2.61 9.64 5.78
C ALA A 72 -3.00 8.40 6.61
N VAL A 73 -4.19 8.44 7.19
CA VAL A 73 -4.83 7.26 7.80
C VAL A 73 -5.82 6.69 6.78
N LEU A 74 -5.50 5.52 6.20
CA LEU A 74 -6.44 4.79 5.35
C LEU A 74 -7.28 3.85 6.24
N VAL A 75 -8.50 4.27 6.59
CA VAL A 75 -9.49 3.39 7.24
C VAL A 75 -10.41 2.82 6.17
N VAL A 76 -10.21 1.56 5.79
CA VAL A 76 -11.19 0.82 5.00
C VAL A 76 -12.07 0.03 5.97
N ALA A 77 -13.23 0.61 6.30
CA ALA A 77 -14.24 0.03 7.18
C ALA A 77 -15.57 -0.07 6.45
N ARG A 78 -16.34 -1.15 6.69
CA ARG A 78 -17.77 -1.13 6.39
C ARG A 78 -18.47 -0.26 7.43
N PRO A 79 -19.40 0.64 7.07
CA PRO A 79 -20.01 1.60 7.99
C PRO A 79 -20.67 0.96 9.23
N GLU A 80 -21.14 -0.28 9.13
CA GLU A 80 -21.93 -0.96 10.16
C GLU A 80 -21.07 -1.72 11.19
N ALA A 81 -19.77 -1.86 10.93
CA ALA A 81 -18.82 -2.47 11.85
C ALA A 81 -17.86 -1.38 12.31
N ASP A 82 -18.01 -0.87 13.53
CA ASP A 82 -16.97 -0.07 14.18
C ASP A 82 -15.71 -0.95 14.33
N PRO A 83 -14.69 -0.86 13.44
CA PRO A 83 -13.70 -1.93 13.36
C PRO A 83 -12.56 -1.72 14.36
N VAL A 84 -12.48 -0.57 15.03
CA VAL A 84 -11.33 -0.19 15.87
C VAL A 84 -11.70 0.77 17.04
N PRO A 85 -12.64 0.40 17.93
CA PRO A 85 -13.03 1.24 19.09
C PRO A 85 -11.83 1.61 19.99
N GLU A 86 -10.87 0.70 20.14
CA GLU A 86 -9.62 0.93 20.89
C GLU A 86 -8.70 1.98 20.22
N LEU A 87 -8.71 2.08 18.89
CA LEU A 87 -7.93 3.10 18.18
C LEU A 87 -8.51 4.50 18.40
N ARG A 88 -9.85 4.62 18.40
CA ARG A 88 -10.55 5.88 18.69
C ARG A 88 -10.30 6.36 20.12
N LEU A 89 -10.33 5.45 21.09
CA LEU A 89 -9.98 5.74 22.48
C LEU A 89 -8.54 6.27 22.60
N ARG A 90 -7.58 5.65 21.92
CA ARG A 90 -6.18 6.07 21.92
C ARG A 90 -5.92 7.38 21.20
N ALA A 91 -6.73 7.72 20.20
CA ALA A 91 -6.63 8.95 19.43
C ALA A 91 -7.41 10.14 20.03
N ALA A 92 -7.86 10.02 21.29
CA ALA A 92 -8.65 11.05 21.96
C ALA A 92 -7.99 12.44 21.85
N GLY A 93 -8.75 13.41 21.33
CA GLY A 93 -8.30 14.79 21.11
C GLY A 93 -7.73 15.10 19.71
N LEU A 94 -7.57 14.09 18.84
CA LEU A 94 -7.15 14.26 17.46
C LEU A 94 -8.35 14.15 16.50
N ARG A 95 -8.36 14.94 15.42
CA ARG A 95 -9.36 14.79 14.36
C ARG A 95 -9.04 13.56 13.51
N LEU A 96 -9.95 12.59 13.53
CA LEU A 96 -9.87 11.39 12.72
C LEU A 96 -10.67 11.56 11.41
N PRO A 97 -10.20 11.00 10.29
CA PRO A 97 -11.01 10.91 9.07
C PRO A 97 -12.36 10.24 9.34
N GLY A 98 -13.46 10.87 8.93
CA GLY A 98 -14.83 10.39 9.17
C GLY A 98 -15.41 10.73 10.55
N GLY A 99 -14.73 11.53 11.37
CA GLY A 99 -15.35 12.21 12.51
C GLY A 99 -16.26 13.35 12.04
N ALA A 100 -17.37 13.59 12.75
CA ALA A 100 -18.21 14.77 12.54
C ALA A 100 -17.44 16.07 12.83
#